data_AF-A0A524K5W9-F1
#
_entry.id   AF-A0A524K5W9-F1
#
_cell.length_a   1.000
_cell.length_b   1.000
_cell.length_c   1.000
_cell.angle_alpha   90.00
_cell.angle_beta   90.00
_cell.angle_gamma   90.00
#
_symmetry.space_group_name_H-M   'P 1'
#
loop_
_entity.id
_entity.type
_entity.pdbx_description
1 polymer ?
#
loop_
_entity_poly.entity_id
_entity_poly.type
_entity_poly.pdbx_seq_one_letter_code
_entity_poly.pdbx_strand_id
1 'polypeptide(L)' 'MNGALVVARRELRGYFNSPLAYIFLVALLVVSAVFFFFVGGFFAINQATLRAYFGLMPMILSILLPALTMR' A
#
# COMPACT_ATOMS: atom_id res chain seq x y z
N MET A 1 -17.50 -15.58 20.48
CA MET A 1 -16.95 -14.83 19.31
C MET A 1 -16.15 -13.57 19.69
N ASN A 2 -16.02 -13.20 20.99
CA ASN A 2 -15.35 -11.95 21.38
C ASN A 2 -13.82 -12.04 21.53
N GLY A 3 -13.26 -13.24 21.72
CA GLY A 3 -11.80 -13.42 21.89
C GLY A 3 -10.99 -13.05 20.65
N ALA A 4 -11.46 -13.44 19.46
CA ALA A 4 -10.77 -13.13 18.19
C ALA A 4 -10.66 -11.62 17.93
N LEU A 5 -11.71 -10.85 18.26
CA LEU A 5 -11.71 -9.39 18.13
C LEU A 5 -10.75 -8.71 19.12
N VAL A 6 -10.62 -9.25 20.34
CA VAL A 6 -9.68 -8.73 21.35
C VAL A 6 -8.23 -8.95 20.91
N VAL A 7 -7.91 -10.14 20.37
CA VAL A 7 -6.57 -10.44 19.84
C VAL A 7 -6.26 -9.58 18.61
N ALA A 8 -7.18 -9.49 17.65
CA ALA A 8 -7.02 -8.67 16.46
C ALA A 8 -6.78 -7.19 16.80
N ARG A 9 -7.51 -6.64 17.77
CA ARG A 9 -7.34 -5.24 18.20
C ARG A 9 -5.99 -4.99 18.86
N ARG A 10 -5.48 -5.95 19.65
CA ARG A 10 -4.16 -5.85 20.29
C ARG A 10 -3.04 -5.87 19.26
N GLU A 11 -3.10 -6.79 18.30
CA GLU A 11 -2.11 -6.91 17.22
C GLU A 11 -2.12 -5.67 16.32
N LEU A 12 -3.29 -5.24 15.82
CA LEU A 12 -3.41 -4.04 14.98
C LEU A 12 -2.84 -2.81 15.67
N ARG A 13 -3.14 -2.62 16.96
CA ARG A 13 -2.61 -1.47 17.71
C ARG A 13 -1.08 -1.55 17.87
N GLY A 14 -0.52 -2.75 17.99
CA GLY A 14 0.93 -2.98 18.02
C GLY A 14 1.62 -2.62 16.69
N TYR A 15 1.02 -2.99 15.56
CA TYR A 15 1.56 -2.68 14.23
C TYR A 15 1.49 -1.17 13.89
N PHE A 16 0.40 -0.49 14.25
CA PHE A 16 0.21 0.93 13.98
C PHE A 16 0.85 1.87 15.02
N ASN A 17 1.49 1.34 16.06
CA ASN A 17 2.20 2.17 17.04
C ASN A 17 3.61 2.55 16.59
N SER A 18 4.12 1.94 15.52
CA SER A 18 5.43 2.29 14.98
C SER A 18 5.31 3.50 14.04
N PRO A 19 6.17 4.52 14.17
CA PRO A 19 6.24 5.64 13.21
C PRO A 19 6.48 5.15 11.77
N LEU A 20 7.16 4.02 11.62
CA LEU A 20 7.49 3.40 10.33
C LEU A 20 6.23 2.99 9.56
N ALA A 21 5.18 2.49 10.23
CA ALA A 21 3.93 2.10 9.58
C ALA A 21 3.25 3.28 8.87
N TYR A 22 3.28 4.48 9.48
CA TYR A 22 2.73 5.69 8.88
C TYR A 22 3.57 6.16 7.68
N ILE A 23 4.91 6.13 7.81
CA ILE A 23 5.82 6.49 6.71
C ILE A 23 5.59 5.56 5.52
N PHE A 24 5.47 4.25 5.78
CA PHE A 24 5.19 3.26 4.76
C PHE A 24 3.86 3.53 4.04
N LEU A 25 2.79 3.81 4.79
CA LEU A 25 1.49 4.11 4.20
C LEU A 25 1.53 5.35 3.31
N VAL A 26 2.20 6.41 3.77
CA VAL A 26 2.35 7.64 2.97
C VAL A 26 3.18 7.37 1.72
N ALA A 27 4.29 6.64 1.84
CA ALA A 27 5.14 6.28 0.70
C ALA A 27 4.38 5.42 -0.32
N LEU A 28 3.62 4.42 0.13
CA LEU A 28 2.79 3.58 -0.72
C LEU A 28 1.72 4.40 -1.47
N LEU A 29 1.11 5.37 -0.79
CA LEU A 29 0.10 6.25 -1.39
C LEU A 29 0.72 7.16 -2.47
N VAL A 30 1.85 7.79 -2.17
CA VAL A 30 2.57 8.69 -3.10
C VAL A 30 3.06 7.91 -4.31
N VAL A 31 3.73 6.77 -4.11
CA VAL A 31 4.21 5.91 -5.20
C VAL A 31 3.05 5.42 -6.05
N SER A 32 1.96 4.96 -5.43
CA SER A 32 0.77 4.53 -6.17
C SER A 32 0.17 5.65 -7.01
N ALA A 33 0.06 6.86 -6.47
CA ALA A 33 -0.46 8.01 -7.21
C ALA A 33 0.45 8.37 -8.39
N VAL A 34 1.77 8.42 -8.18
CA VAL A 34 2.74 8.75 -9.24
C VAL A 34 2.71 7.70 -10.35
N PHE A 35 2.74 6.41 -10.00
CA PHE A 35 2.68 5.34 -10.99
C PHE A 35 1.33 5.29 -11.71
N PHE A 36 0.23 5.59 -11.03
CA PHE A 36 -1.09 5.61 -11.65
C PHE A 36 -1.25 6.76 -12.65
N PHE A 37 -0.90 7.98 -12.26
CA PHE A 37 -1.15 9.17 -13.07
C PHE A 37 -0.07 9.41 -14.14
N PHE A 38 1.21 9.21 -13.81
CA PHE A 38 2.32 9.54 -14.73
C PHE A 38 2.78 8.33 -15.53
N VAL A 39 3.06 7.19 -14.88
CA VAL A 39 3.61 6.00 -15.58
C VAL A 39 2.52 5.21 -16.32
N GLY A 40 1.36 5.06 -15.69
CA GLY A 40 0.20 4.37 -16.26
C GLY A 40 -0.55 5.19 -17.31
N GLY A 41 -0.20 6.46 -17.51
CA GLY A 41 -0.81 7.32 -18.53
C GLY A 41 -2.32 7.46 -18.38
N PHE A 42 -2.88 7.39 -17.16
CA PHE A 42 -4.32 7.30 -16.93
C PHE A 42 -5.13 8.37 -17.69
N PHE A 43 -4.64 9.62 -17.70
CA PHE A 43 -5.29 10.71 -18.43
C PHE A 43 -5.06 10.65 -19.94
N ALA A 44 -3.92 10.12 -20.41
CA ALA A 44 -3.61 10.01 -21.83
C ALA A 44 -4.46 8.94 -22.53
N ILE A 45 -4.75 7.84 -21.83
CA ILE A 45 -5.53 6.71 -22.36
C ILE A 45 -7.02 7.07 -22.49
N ASN A 46 -7.50 8.13 -21.82
CA ASN A 46 -8.91 8.56 -21.83
C ASN A 46 -9.91 7.44 -21.53
N GLN A 47 -9.50 6.47 -20.71
CA GLN A 47 -10.31 5.30 -20.39
C GLN A 47 -10.22 5.01 -18.90
N ALA A 48 -11.37 4.79 -18.26
CA ALA A 48 -11.45 4.48 -16.83
C ALA A 48 -11.04 3.02 -16.56
N THR A 49 -9.75 2.71 -16.75
CA THR A 49 -9.18 1.38 -16.49
C THR A 49 -8.06 1.44 -15.46
N LEU A 50 -8.01 0.44 -14.60
CA LEU A 50 -6.93 0.21 -13.63
C LEU A 50 -5.94 -0.87 -14.11
N ARG A 51 -6.01 -1.30 -15.37
CA ARG A 51 -5.24 -2.46 -15.84
C ARG A 51 -3.72 -2.21 -15.79
N ALA A 52 -3.29 -1.03 -16.21
CA ALA A 52 -1.88 -0.61 -16.11
C ALA A 52 -1.41 -0.53 -14.66
N TYR A 53 -2.26 -0.03 -13.75
CA TYR A 53 -1.96 0.02 -12.31
C TYR A 53 -1.75 -1.36 -11.70
N PHE A 54 -2.69 -2.28 -11.92
CA PHE A 54 -2.59 -3.65 -11.38
C PHE A 54 -1.43 -4.44 -11.99
N GLY A 55 -1.01 -4.13 -13.23
CA GLY A 55 0.20 -4.72 -13.82
C GLY A 55 1.48 -4.28 -13.10
N LEU A 56 1.52 -3.06 -12.56
CA LEU A 56 2.66 -2.49 -11.85
C LEU A 56 2.62 -2.80 -10.33
N MET A 57 1.45 -3.15 -9.80
CA MET A 57 1.25 -3.44 -8.37
C MET A 57 2.20 -4.51 -7.80
N PRO A 58 2.47 -5.65 -8.48
CA PRO A 58 3.44 -6.64 -7.98
C PRO A 58 4.85 -6.07 -7.82
N MET A 59 5.28 -5.19 -8.73
CA MET A 59 6.60 -4.56 -8.69
C MET A 59 6.69 -3.49 -7.61
N ILE A 60 5.63 -2.69 -7.43
CA ILE A 60 5.54 -1.70 -6.35
C ILE A 60 5.60 -2.41 -5.00
N LEU A 61 4.79 -3.46 -4.82
CA LEU A 61 4.73 -4.23 -3.59
C LEU A 61 6.02 -4.99 -3.30
N SER A 62 6.73 -5.52 -4.30
CA SER A 62 7.99 -6.25 -4.06
C SER A 62 9.11 -5.35 -3.49
N ILE A 63 9.09 -4.05 -3.80
CA ILE A 63 10.04 -3.06 -3.26
C ILE A 63 9.59 -2.55 -1.89
N LEU A 64 8.31 -2.31 -1.71
CA LEU A 64 7.74 -1.75 -0.48
C LEU A 64 7.61 -2.81 0.64
N LEU A 65 7.19 -4.04 0.34
CA LEU A 65 7.03 -5.11 1.34
C LEU A 65 8.26 -5.34 2.23
N PRO A 66 9.50 -5.41 1.71
CA PRO A 66 10.70 -5.54 2.53
C PRO A 66 10.78 -4.46 3.62
N ALA A 67 10.51 -3.20 3.27
CA ALA A 67 10.54 -2.08 4.21
C ALA A 67 9.45 -2.18 5.28
N LEU A 68 8.31 -2.80 4.98
CA LEU A 68 7.26 -3.09 5.96
C LEU A 68 7.64 -4.26 6.89
N THR A 69 8.38 -5.25 6.39
CA THR A 69 8.76 -6.46 7.13
C THR A 69 10.03 -6.31 7.96
N MET A 70 10.81 -5.24 7.76
CA MET A 70 11.93 -4.89 8.62
C MET A 70 11.39 -4.50 10.00
N ARG A 71 11.30 -5.50 10.90
CA ARG A 71 11.09 -5.29 12.34
C ARG A 71 12.30 -4.62 12.97
#